data_AF-A0A2D7XJW1-F1
#
_entry.id   AF-A0A2D7XJW1-F1
#
_cell.length_a   1.000
_cell.length_b   1.000
_cell.length_c   1.000
_cell.angle_alpha   90.00
_cell.angle_beta   90.00
_cell.angle_gamma   90.00
#
_symmetry.space_group_name_H-M   'P 1'
#
loop_
_entity.id
_entity.type
_entity.pdbx_description
1 polymer ?
#
loop_
_entity_poly.entity_id
_entity_poly.type
_entity_poly.pdbx_seq_one_letter_code
_entity_poly.pdbx_strand_id
1 'polypeptide(L)'
;RAAIGNPWLLDEVACSLTQNKLNFFSSQQRCDQIQTWYADILDLYGEKLGNRMARKHLAGFVDTEFSEPHLGDEVKLEDIKYYKSKLCQIENPSDVFYEIEKLFLIKSDIFRNRVAA
;
A
#
# COMPACT_ATOMS: atom_id res chain seq x y z
N ARG A 1 5.73 7.16 -13.23
CA ARG A 1 4.66 6.17 -12.92
C ARG A 1 5.14 5.10 -11.96
N ALA A 2 6.34 4.55 -12.11
CA ALA A 2 6.88 3.50 -11.22
C ALA A 2 6.91 3.86 -9.73
N ALA A 3 7.10 5.13 -9.36
CA ALA A 3 7.07 5.57 -7.96
C ALA A 3 5.66 5.66 -7.35
N ILE A 4 4.59 5.54 -8.14
CA ILE A 4 3.22 5.54 -7.60
C ILE A 4 3.01 4.21 -6.87
N GLY A 5 2.81 4.28 -5.55
CA GLY A 5 2.71 3.09 -4.72
C GLY A 5 4.04 2.55 -4.22
N ASN A 6 5.15 3.13 -4.67
CA ASN A 6 6.51 2.74 -4.29
C ASN A 6 7.37 4.02 -4.10
N PRO A 7 7.13 4.79 -3.02
CA PRO A 7 7.89 6.02 -2.76
C PRO A 7 9.37 5.74 -2.43
N TRP A 8 9.69 4.56 -1.90
CA TRP A 8 11.07 4.15 -1.58
C TRP A 8 11.92 3.82 -2.81
N LEU A 9 11.31 3.61 -3.99
CA LEU A 9 12.02 3.39 -5.26
C LEU A 9 13.10 4.45 -5.56
N LEU A 10 12.87 5.70 -5.15
CA LEU A 10 13.85 6.77 -5.36
C LEU A 10 15.15 6.53 -4.57
N ASP A 11 15.03 6.01 -3.34
CA ASP A 11 16.19 5.67 -2.51
C ASP A 11 16.92 4.44 -3.07
N GLU A 12 16.17 3.45 -3.58
CA GLU A 12 16.73 2.28 -4.26
C GLU A 12 17.56 2.68 -5.48
N VAL A 13 17.01 3.57 -6.32
CA VAL A 13 17.71 4.10 -7.50
C VAL A 13 18.95 4.89 -7.08
N ALA A 14 18.85 5.76 -6.07
CA ALA A 14 19.97 6.55 -5.59
C ALA A 14 21.10 5.67 -5.03
N CYS A 15 20.78 4.66 -4.22
CA CYS A 15 21.75 3.70 -3.70
C CYS A 15 22.44 2.93 -4.84
N SER A 16 21.68 2.47 -5.82
CA SER A 16 22.20 1.77 -7.00
C SER A 16 23.18 2.62 -7.81
N LEU A 17 22.83 3.89 -8.06
CA LEU A 17 23.69 4.83 -8.80
C LEU A 17 24.98 5.20 -8.04
N THR A 18 24.91 5.23 -6.70
CA THR A 18 26.04 5.63 -5.85
C THR A 18 26.85 4.45 -5.32
N GLN A 19 26.50 3.21 -5.70
CA GLN A 19 27.08 1.97 -5.17
C GLN A 19 27.03 1.88 -3.63
N ASN A 20 26.06 2.57 -3.01
CA ASN A 20 25.81 2.51 -1.59
C ASN A 20 24.93 1.30 -1.24
N LYS A 21 24.97 0.88 0.02
CA LYS A 21 24.08 -0.17 0.52
C LYS A 21 22.65 0.35 0.55
N LEU A 22 21.74 -0.43 -0.04
CA LEU A 22 20.32 -0.14 -0.02
C LEU A 22 19.77 -0.27 1.40
N ASN A 23 19.10 0.77 1.88
CA ASN A 23 18.35 0.70 3.13
C ASN A 23 16.98 0.08 2.85
N PHE A 24 16.78 -1.15 3.32
CA PHE A 24 15.47 -1.79 3.23
C PHE A 24 14.56 -1.22 4.33
N PHE A 25 13.47 -0.58 3.91
CA PHE A 25 12.40 -0.19 4.82
C PHE A 25 11.61 -1.43 5.24
N SER A 26 11.53 -1.68 6.54
CA SER A 26 10.67 -2.72 7.11
C SER A 26 9.19 -2.44 6.82
N SER A 27 8.34 -3.47 6.87
CA SER A 27 6.89 -3.32 6.69
C SER A 27 6.29 -2.30 7.65
N GLN A 28 6.79 -2.22 8.90
CA GLN A 28 6.36 -1.22 9.88
C GLN A 28 6.70 0.18 9.43
N GLN A 29 7.95 0.44 9.03
CA GLN A 29 8.37 1.76 8.56
C GLN A 29 7.59 2.20 7.32
N ARG A 30 7.33 1.28 6.38
CA ARG A 30 6.50 1.56 5.22
C ARG A 30 5.07 1.89 5.63
N CYS A 31 4.47 1.12 6.54
CA CYS A 31 3.13 1.38 7.08
C CYS A 31 3.05 2.78 7.70
N ASP A 32 3.97 3.11 8.60
CA ASP A 32 4.01 4.41 9.30
C ASP A 32 4.14 5.57 8.30
N GLN A 33 4.99 5.40 7.27
CA GLN A 33 5.19 6.41 6.23
C GLN A 33 3.93 6.62 5.37
N ILE A 34 3.21 5.55 5.01
CA ILE A 34 1.97 5.67 4.24
C ILE A 34 0.83 6.23 5.09
N GLN A 35 0.73 5.86 6.37
CA GLN A 35 -0.25 6.46 7.28
C GLN A 35 0.01 7.96 7.48
N THR A 36 1.27 8.36 7.65
CA THR A 36 1.66 9.78 7.73
C THR A 36 1.26 10.52 6.46
N TRP A 37 1.63 10.00 5.29
CA TRP A 37 1.25 10.57 4.00
C TRP A 37 -0.27 10.70 3.82
N TYR A 38 -1.03 9.69 4.28
CA TYR A 38 -2.48 9.74 4.20
C TYR A 38 -3.05 10.82 5.13
N ALA A 39 -2.56 10.92 6.36
CA ALA A 39 -2.92 11.98 7.29
C ALA A 39 -2.62 13.38 6.71
N ASP A 40 -1.45 13.57 6.12
CA ASP A 40 -1.06 14.83 5.48
C ASP A 40 -2.01 15.22 4.32
N ILE A 41 -2.47 14.25 3.53
CA ILE A 41 -3.46 14.50 2.48
C ILE A 41 -4.81 14.95 3.06
N LEU A 42 -5.24 14.33 4.16
CA LEU A 42 -6.50 14.69 4.82
C LEU A 42 -6.41 16.09 5.44
N ASP A 43 -5.28 16.42 6.06
CA ASP A 43 -5.04 17.76 6.62
C ASP A 43 -5.04 18.83 5.52
N LEU A 44 -4.34 18.56 4.40
CA LEU A 44 -4.20 19.51 3.30
C LEU A 44 -5.52 19.80 2.56
N TYR A 45 -6.32 18.76 2.30
CA TYR A 45 -7.52 18.88 1.44
C TYR A 45 -8.85 18.79 2.21
N GLY A 46 -8.81 18.53 3.52
CA GLY A 46 -9.96 18.10 4.30
C GLY A 46 -10.38 16.66 3.98
N GLU A 47 -11.13 16.02 4.88
CA GLU A 47 -11.40 14.58 4.83
C GLU A 47 -12.01 14.10 3.51
N LYS A 48 -13.05 14.77 3.02
CA LYS A 48 -13.80 14.31 1.83
C LYS A 48 -12.96 14.39 0.54
N LEU A 49 -12.31 15.53 0.29
CA LEU A 49 -11.50 15.71 -0.90
C LEU A 49 -10.16 14.98 -0.76
N GLY A 50 -9.53 15.02 0.42
CA GLY A 50 -8.31 14.31 0.74
C GLY A 50 -8.46 12.81 0.50
N ASN A 51 -9.51 12.19 1.04
CA ASN A 51 -9.77 10.77 0.80
C ASN A 51 -9.95 10.47 -0.70
N ARG A 52 -10.71 11.30 -1.43
CA ARG A 52 -10.85 11.15 -2.90
C ARG A 52 -9.50 11.25 -3.63
N MET A 53 -8.60 12.11 -3.18
CA MET A 53 -7.28 12.28 -3.79
C MET A 53 -6.35 11.11 -3.48
N ALA A 54 -6.28 10.68 -2.21
CA ALA A 54 -5.48 9.54 -1.78
C ALA A 54 -5.83 8.24 -2.51
N ARG A 55 -7.13 7.96 -2.74
CA ARG A 55 -7.60 6.73 -3.42
C ARG A 55 -7.00 6.53 -4.81
N LYS A 56 -6.55 7.60 -5.48
CA LYS A 56 -5.85 7.51 -6.77
C LYS A 56 -4.49 6.83 -6.68
N HIS A 57 -3.89 6.82 -5.49
CA HIS A 57 -2.56 6.27 -5.21
C HIS A 57 -2.64 4.92 -4.47
N LEU A 58 -3.71 4.68 -3.71
CA LEU A 58 -3.89 3.49 -2.89
C LEU A 58 -3.72 2.18 -3.66
N ALA A 59 -4.28 2.09 -4.87
CA ALA A 59 -4.13 0.90 -5.72
C ALA A 59 -2.66 0.57 -6.07
N GLY A 60 -1.80 1.60 -6.15
CA GLY A 60 -0.37 1.42 -6.42
C GLY A 60 0.38 0.78 -5.25
N PHE A 61 -0.01 1.06 -4.00
CA PHE A 61 0.59 0.40 -2.83
C PHE A 61 0.23 -1.08 -2.83
N VAL A 62 -1.02 -1.41 -3.17
CA VAL A 62 -1.47 -2.80 -3.32
C VAL A 62 -0.68 -3.51 -4.42
N ASP A 63 -0.46 -2.86 -5.57
CA ASP A 63 0.42 -3.38 -6.62
C ASP A 63 1.82 -3.68 -6.07
N THR A 64 2.45 -2.70 -5.42
CA THR A 64 3.84 -2.83 -4.96
C THR A 64 3.98 -3.92 -3.90
N GLU A 65 3.11 -3.94 -2.90
CA GLU A 65 3.18 -4.87 -1.78
C GLU A 65 2.81 -6.32 -2.15
N PHE A 66 2.15 -6.52 -3.30
CA PHE A 66 1.80 -7.83 -3.85
C PHE A 66 2.53 -8.16 -5.17
N SER A 67 3.49 -7.34 -5.61
CA SER A 67 4.35 -7.65 -6.77
C SER A 67 5.57 -8.48 -6.39
N GLU A 68 5.86 -8.63 -5.10
CA GLU A 68 6.97 -9.47 -4.63
C GLU A 68 6.70 -10.96 -4.92
N PRO A 69 7.69 -11.74 -5.38
CA PRO A 69 7.54 -13.13 -5.79
C PRO A 69 7.35 -14.11 -4.61
N HIS A 70 6.87 -13.63 -3.46
CA HIS A 70 6.76 -14.37 -2.19
C HIS A 70 5.33 -14.46 -1.67
N LEU A 71 4.35 -14.03 -2.47
CA LEU A 71 3.00 -14.52 -2.31
C LEU A 71 3.04 -16.00 -2.64
N GLY A 72 2.90 -16.85 -1.62
CA GLY A 72 2.71 -18.29 -1.86
C GLY A 72 1.55 -18.51 -2.84
N ASP A 73 1.46 -19.72 -3.39
CA ASP A 73 0.48 -20.11 -4.43
C ASP A 73 -0.99 -19.82 -4.07
N GLU A 74 -1.27 -19.44 -2.81
CA GLU A 74 -2.57 -19.11 -2.25
C GLU A 74 -3.13 -17.74 -2.66
N VAL A 75 -2.31 -16.73 -3.01
CA VAL A 75 -2.83 -15.40 -3.39
C VAL A 75 -2.90 -15.25 -4.90
N LYS A 76 -4.12 -15.16 -5.43
CA LYS A 76 -4.36 -15.07 -6.87
C LYS A 76 -4.47 -13.62 -7.33
N LEU A 77 -4.26 -13.40 -8.64
CA LEU A 77 -4.45 -12.09 -9.27
C LEU A 77 -5.88 -11.54 -9.09
N GLU A 78 -6.88 -12.41 -8.98
CA GLU A 78 -8.27 -12.03 -8.72
C GLU A 78 -8.48 -11.43 -7.33
N ASP A 79 -7.77 -11.95 -6.32
CA ASP A 79 -7.82 -11.47 -4.95
C ASP A 79 -7.19 -10.08 -4.83
N ILE A 80 -6.04 -9.87 -5.50
CA ILE A 80 -5.37 -8.56 -5.57
C ILE A 80 -6.29 -7.53 -6.25
N LYS A 81 -6.94 -7.91 -7.36
CA LYS A 81 -7.91 -7.03 -8.06
C LYS A 81 -9.09 -6.68 -7.17
N TYR A 82 -9.65 -7.67 -6.46
CA TYR A 82 -10.73 -7.45 -5.51
C TYR A 82 -10.31 -6.48 -4.40
N TYR A 83 -9.14 -6.71 -3.79
CA TYR A 83 -8.65 -5.89 -2.70
C TYR A 83 -8.43 -4.42 -3.11
N LYS A 84 -7.86 -4.18 -4.30
CA LYS A 84 -7.77 -2.83 -4.88
C LYS A 84 -9.14 -2.17 -5.02
N SER A 85 -10.09 -2.90 -5.58
CA SER A 85 -11.45 -2.39 -5.80
C SER A 85 -12.10 -2.02 -4.46
N LYS A 86 -11.98 -2.87 -3.44
CA LYS A 86 -12.44 -2.61 -2.07
C LYS A 86 -11.80 -1.35 -1.51
N LEU A 87 -10.46 -1.27 -1.49
CA LEU A 87 -9.72 -0.15 -0.92
C LEU A 87 -10.08 1.20 -1.58
N CYS A 88 -10.26 1.21 -2.91
CA CYS A 88 -10.64 2.39 -3.68
C CYS A 88 -12.10 2.86 -3.46
N GLN A 89 -12.95 2.03 -2.84
CA GLN A 89 -14.35 2.35 -2.59
C GLN A 89 -14.62 2.85 -1.17
N ILE A 90 -13.65 2.75 -0.27
CA ILE A 90 -13.80 3.20 1.13
C ILE A 90 -14.01 4.72 1.16
N GLU A 91 -15.03 5.15 1.88
CA GLU A 91 -15.39 6.57 2.03
C GLU A 91 -14.94 7.16 3.36
N ASN A 92 -14.92 6.35 4.41
CA ASN A 92 -14.51 6.76 5.75
C ASN A 92 -12.98 6.67 5.91
N PRO A 93 -12.29 7.77 6.25
CA PRO A 93 -10.83 7.76 6.41
C PRO A 93 -10.31 6.77 7.44
N SER A 94 -11.02 6.55 8.55
CA SER A 94 -10.59 5.60 9.59
C SER A 94 -10.48 4.17 9.06
N ASP A 95 -11.39 3.78 8.16
CA ASP A 95 -11.35 2.47 7.52
C ASP A 95 -10.18 2.35 6.54
N VAL A 96 -9.75 3.47 5.93
CA VAL A 96 -8.55 3.48 5.06
C VAL A 96 -7.28 3.29 5.88
N PHE A 97 -7.14 3.94 7.04
CA PHE A 97 -5.99 3.72 7.94
C PHE A 97 -5.87 2.25 8.35
N TYR A 98 -7.00 1.64 8.72
CA TYR A 98 -7.05 0.22 9.09
C TYR A 98 -6.67 -0.71 7.93
N GLU A 99 -7.10 -0.41 6.71
CA GLU A 99 -6.73 -1.22 5.54
C GLU A 99 -5.28 -1.00 5.11
N ILE A 100 -4.70 0.20 5.31
CA ILE A 100 -3.25 0.41 5.16
C ILE A 100 -2.50 -0.50 6.14
N GLU A 101 -2.89 -0.49 7.42
CA GLU A 101 -2.26 -1.34 8.44
C GLU A 101 -2.32 -2.83 8.06
N LYS A 102 -3.49 -3.31 7.61
CA LYS A 102 -3.64 -4.68 7.10
C LYS A 102 -2.73 -4.99 5.93
N LEU A 103 -2.66 -4.09 4.94
CA LEU A 103 -1.85 -4.27 3.74
C LEU A 103 -0.37 -4.45 4.06
N PHE A 104 0.16 -3.71 5.03
CA PHE A 104 1.59 -3.76 5.34
C PHE A 104 1.94 -4.78 6.42
N LEU A 105 1.11 -4.92 7.47
CA LEU A 105 1.47 -5.67 8.68
C LEU A 105 0.78 -7.04 8.79
N ILE A 106 -0.39 -7.20 8.18
CA ILE A 106 -1.25 -8.39 8.39
C ILE A 106 -1.73 -8.98 7.05
N LYS A 107 -0.84 -9.04 6.06
CA LYS A 107 -1.15 -9.47 4.67
C LYS A 107 -1.90 -10.79 4.57
N SER A 108 -1.54 -11.77 5.41
CA SER A 108 -2.17 -13.09 5.40
C SER A 108 -3.68 -13.03 5.65
N ASP A 109 -4.13 -12.06 6.44
CA ASP A 109 -5.51 -12.01 6.91
C ASP A 109 -6.46 -11.42 5.86
N ILE A 110 -5.90 -10.76 4.84
CA ILE A 110 -6.68 -10.17 3.75
C ILE A 110 -7.42 -11.26 2.96
N PHE A 111 -6.79 -12.44 2.79
CA PHE A 111 -7.30 -13.49 1.91
C PHE A 111 -7.73 -14.78 2.63
N ARG A 112 -7.51 -14.91 3.95
CA ARG A 112 -7.89 -16.11 4.73
C ARG A 112 -9.34 -16.55 4.57
N ASN A 113 -10.29 -15.62 4.41
CA ASN A 113 -11.72 -15.94 4.26
C ASN A 113 -12.14 -16.28 2.81
N ARG A 114 -11.22 -16.18 1.83
CA ARG A 114 -11.46 -16.47 0.41
C ARG A 114 -10.89 -17.82 -0.03
N VAL A 115 -9.89 -18.35 0.68
CA VAL A 115 -9.31 -19.68 0.39
C VAL A 115 -10.27 -20.82 0.76
N ALA A 116 -11.26 -20.55 1.62
CA ALA A 116 -12.24 -21.54 2.11
C ALA A 116 -13.57 -21.59 1.32
N ALA A 117 -13.71 -20.81 0.23
CA ALA A 117 -14.91 -20.74 -0.60
C ALA A 117 -14.62 -21.19 -2.04
#